data_AF-A0A1P8JX16-F1
#
_entry.id   AF-A0A1P8JX16-F1
#
_cell.length_a   1.000
_cell.length_b   1.000
_cell.length_c   1.000
_cell.angle_alpha   90.00
_cell.angle_beta   90.00
_cell.angle_gamma   90.00
#
_symmetry.space_group_name_H-M   'P 1'
#
loop_
_entity.id
_entity.type
_entity.pdbx_description
1 polymer ?
#
loop_
_entity_poly.entity_id
_entity_poly.type
_entity_poly.pdbx_seq_one_letter_code
_entity_poly.pdbx_strand_id
1 'polypeptide(L)'
;MTPDAETAAVAGHRIQARSYRIAIAAVLLLIVYGSLYPLRWDFAHPQDFIWRGRIGLGDLLENVALFVPLGWLLAWYHQDATRRGRVFLFWFVIALVVAAALQWLQKYLPRTPALSDVVFNMLGHGLGWCAGRWSVRLMHRAHGHHAALQAADRFALLMLGVWWVAELFPLIPTIDVSSVVDNVKSLWQRPWWEPRRMLQHVGMTVMGLEAVAVLLASIAWPRPGRTGLVPACAAMTALVLGGKFVVIHQVPGMAVVLGLAGGLALWGVIHQARPARRLAALFAVGLATYLMQAIWPWQWRAQPLPMGWMPFGSSLAGNIESVITNVAFECLCFGSMVCVAVRAGYDWRYAAAGVALLALACEWLQRYLPGRTPEITSVVLALGMGWLVSALAQAAPPRKAAGEGSAA
;
A
#
# COMPACT_ATOMS: atom_id res chain seq x y z
N MET A 1 -18.33 26.08 22.40
CA MET A 1 -17.14 25.54 21.71
C MET A 1 -16.02 26.55 21.91
N THR A 2 -14.85 26.13 22.40
CA THR A 2 -13.73 27.05 22.64
C THR A 2 -13.04 27.43 21.32
N PRO A 3 -12.42 28.63 21.22
CA PRO A 3 -11.70 29.08 20.02
C PRO A 3 -10.65 28.07 19.51
N ASP A 4 -10.04 27.31 20.42
CA ASP A 4 -9.03 26.29 20.11
C ASP A 4 -9.61 25.09 19.32
N ALA A 5 -10.86 24.71 19.59
CA ALA A 5 -11.51 23.59 18.92
C ALA A 5 -11.87 23.92 17.46
N GLU A 6 -12.28 25.17 17.21
CA GLU A 6 -12.59 25.66 15.88
C GLU A 6 -11.33 25.77 15.01
N THR A 7 -10.23 26.27 15.59
CA THR A 7 -8.94 26.40 14.91
C THR A 7 -8.37 25.03 14.52
N ALA A 8 -8.46 24.04 15.41
CA ALA A 8 -8.04 22.66 15.14
C ALA A 8 -8.90 21.98 14.05
N ALA A 9 -10.21 22.21 14.05
CA ALA A 9 -11.12 21.68 13.03
C ALA A 9 -10.83 22.26 11.64
N VAL A 10 -10.58 23.58 11.55
CA VAL A 10 -10.20 24.24 10.29
C VAL A 10 -8.85 23.73 9.77
N ALA A 11 -7.87 23.53 10.65
CA ALA A 11 -6.57 22.97 10.28
C ALA A 11 -6.71 21.52 9.76
N GLY A 12 -7.50 20.68 10.44
CA GLY A 12 -7.79 19.30 10.01
C GLY A 12 -8.44 19.22 8.64
N HIS A 13 -9.45 20.06 8.38
CA HIS A 13 -10.09 20.14 7.06
C HIS A 13 -9.12 20.55 5.94
N ARG A 14 -8.23 21.52 6.20
CA ARG A 14 -7.23 21.97 5.22
C ARG A 14 -6.20 20.89 4.88
N ILE A 15 -5.74 20.13 5.89
CA ILE A 15 -4.80 19.02 5.69
C ILE A 15 -5.47 17.93 4.84
N GLN A 16 -6.71 17.56 5.17
CA GLN A 16 -7.45 16.53 4.45
C GLN A 16 -7.69 16.93 2.98
N ALA A 17 -8.11 18.18 2.73
CA ALA A 17 -8.30 18.68 1.37
C ALA A 17 -7.01 18.71 0.54
N ARG A 18 -5.88 19.06 1.15
CA ARG A 18 -4.56 19.01 0.49
C ARG A 18 -4.18 17.58 0.12
N SER A 19 -4.38 16.62 1.03
CA SER A 19 -4.09 15.21 0.77
C SER A 19 -4.94 14.65 -0.37
N TYR A 20 -6.24 14.96 -0.44
CA TYR A 20 -7.06 14.55 -1.58
C TYR A 20 -6.55 15.11 -2.91
N ARG A 21 -6.14 16.38 -2.95
CA ARG A 21 -5.58 16.98 -4.18
C ARG A 21 -4.29 16.28 -4.61
N ILE A 22 -3.40 15.97 -3.66
CA ILE A 22 -2.16 15.22 -3.93
C ILE A 22 -2.50 13.82 -4.46
N ALA A 23 -3.47 13.13 -3.84
CA ALA A 23 -3.91 11.81 -4.28
C ALA A 23 -4.50 11.84 -5.70
N ILE A 24 -5.34 12.83 -6.02
CA ILE A 24 -5.91 13.01 -7.37
C ILE A 24 -4.80 13.26 -8.38
N ALA A 25 -3.85 14.15 -8.07
CA ALA A 25 -2.71 14.43 -8.92
C ALA A 25 -1.84 13.18 -9.14
N ALA A 26 -1.57 12.40 -8.08
CA ALA A 26 -0.82 11.16 -8.17
C ALA A 26 -1.54 10.12 -9.05
N VAL A 27 -2.85 9.96 -8.91
CA VAL A 27 -3.64 9.06 -9.77
C VAL A 27 -3.62 9.53 -11.22
N LEU A 28 -3.77 10.82 -11.50
CA LEU A 28 -3.67 11.36 -12.85
C LEU A 28 -2.28 11.11 -13.46
N LEU A 29 -1.22 11.32 -12.68
CA LEU A 29 0.15 11.02 -13.10
C LEU A 29 0.34 9.53 -13.40
N LEU A 30 -0.21 8.63 -12.58
CA LEU A 30 -0.17 7.19 -12.81
C LEU A 30 -0.96 6.79 -14.08
N ILE A 31 -2.10 7.42 -14.35
CA ILE A 31 -2.88 7.20 -15.57
C ILE A 31 -2.05 7.61 -16.79
N VAL A 32 -1.47 8.81 -16.78
CA VAL A 32 -0.61 9.29 -17.88
C VAL A 32 0.60 8.37 -18.05
N TYR A 33 1.27 8.04 -16.95
CA TYR A 33 2.46 7.19 -16.94
C TYR A 33 2.16 5.79 -17.48
N GLY A 34 1.13 5.10 -16.96
CA GLY A 34 0.74 3.77 -17.39
C GLY A 34 0.27 3.73 -18.84
N SER A 35 -0.43 4.78 -19.30
CA SER A 35 -0.87 4.88 -20.70
C SER A 35 0.27 5.10 -21.68
N LEU A 36 1.30 5.85 -21.28
CA LEU A 36 2.43 6.19 -22.16
C LEU A 36 3.63 5.24 -22.01
N TYR A 37 3.60 4.31 -21.06
CA TYR A 37 4.62 3.26 -20.93
C TYR A 37 4.68 2.41 -22.21
N PRO A 38 5.87 2.07 -22.75
CA PRO A 38 7.21 2.21 -22.15
C PRO A 38 7.97 3.50 -22.51
N LEU A 39 7.28 4.55 -22.98
CA LEU A 39 7.88 5.84 -23.39
C LEU A 39 8.93 5.70 -24.52
N ARG A 40 8.78 4.67 -25.36
CA ARG A 40 9.60 4.45 -26.57
C ARG A 40 8.94 5.12 -27.77
N TRP A 41 9.19 6.41 -27.91
CA TRP A 41 8.58 7.24 -28.94
C TRP A 41 9.15 6.93 -30.33
N ASP A 42 8.28 6.69 -31.30
CA ASP A 42 8.58 6.64 -32.73
C ASP A 42 7.73 7.68 -33.47
N PHE A 43 8.31 8.85 -33.70
CA PHE A 43 7.66 9.94 -34.43
C PHE A 43 7.74 9.75 -35.95
N ALA A 44 8.61 8.86 -36.44
CA ALA A 44 8.79 8.62 -37.86
C ALA A 44 7.71 7.70 -38.43
N HIS A 45 7.21 6.76 -37.61
CA HIS A 45 6.19 5.79 -38.02
C HIS A 45 4.97 5.84 -37.09
N PRO A 46 4.12 6.88 -37.20
CA PRO A 46 2.90 6.95 -36.42
C PRO A 46 1.98 5.77 -36.78
N GLN A 47 1.46 5.10 -35.74
CA GLN A 47 0.44 4.07 -35.86
C GLN A 47 -0.90 4.68 -36.29
N ASP A 48 -1.70 3.88 -36.98
CA ASP A 48 -3.06 4.25 -37.36
C ASP A 48 -3.96 4.37 -36.13
N PHE A 49 -4.81 5.39 -36.14
CA PHE A 49 -5.83 5.57 -35.12
C PHE A 49 -7.10 4.84 -35.54
N ILE A 50 -7.40 3.73 -34.88
CA ILE A 50 -8.51 2.87 -35.27
C ILE A 50 -9.78 3.17 -34.46
N TRP A 51 -10.94 2.91 -35.07
CA TRP A 51 -12.23 3.12 -34.40
C TRP A 51 -12.49 2.08 -33.30
N ARG A 52 -12.07 0.84 -33.53
CA ARG A 52 -12.33 -0.29 -32.63
C ARG A 52 -11.08 -1.15 -32.54
N GLY A 53 -10.47 -1.17 -31.36
CA GLY A 53 -9.34 -2.04 -31.03
C GLY A 53 -9.76 -3.51 -30.91
N ARG A 54 -8.77 -4.37 -30.66
CA ARG A 54 -9.04 -5.75 -30.24
C ARG A 54 -9.82 -5.71 -28.93
N ILE A 55 -11.00 -6.32 -28.91
CA ILE A 55 -11.79 -6.46 -27.67
C ILE A 55 -11.39 -7.79 -27.04
N GLY A 56 -10.22 -7.79 -26.41
CA GLY A 56 -9.85 -8.81 -25.44
C GLY A 56 -10.41 -8.45 -24.08
N LEU A 57 -10.78 -9.45 -23.26
CA LEU A 57 -11.21 -9.20 -21.87
C LEU A 57 -10.08 -8.52 -21.07
N GLY A 58 -8.81 -8.86 -21.35
CA GLY A 58 -7.64 -8.22 -20.75
C GLY A 58 -7.55 -6.72 -21.09
N ASP A 59 -7.51 -6.37 -22.38
CA ASP A 59 -7.44 -4.98 -22.86
C ASP A 59 -8.61 -4.12 -22.35
N LEU A 60 -9.81 -4.71 -22.29
CA LEU A 60 -10.99 -4.09 -21.73
C LEU A 60 -10.81 -3.77 -20.24
N LEU A 61 -10.38 -4.77 -19.46
CA LEU A 61 -10.19 -4.63 -18.02
C LEU A 61 -9.08 -3.63 -17.70
N GLU A 62 -7.98 -3.61 -18.47
CA GLU A 62 -6.89 -2.66 -18.29
C GLU A 62 -7.37 -1.21 -18.44
N ASN A 63 -8.06 -0.89 -19.55
CA ASN A 63 -8.56 0.47 -19.81
C ASN A 63 -9.62 0.92 -18.80
N VAL A 64 -10.57 0.04 -18.45
CA VAL A 64 -11.58 0.35 -17.43
C VAL A 64 -10.91 0.53 -16.06
N ALA A 65 -10.06 -0.40 -15.63
CA ALA A 65 -9.44 -0.39 -14.30
C ALA A 65 -8.55 0.84 -14.10
N LEU A 66 -7.88 1.34 -15.15
CA LEU A 66 -6.98 2.48 -15.07
C LEU A 66 -7.68 3.77 -14.59
N PHE A 67 -8.91 4.01 -15.02
CA PHE A 67 -9.66 5.24 -14.69
C PHE A 67 -10.61 5.10 -13.49
N VAL A 68 -10.89 3.88 -13.01
CA VAL A 68 -11.73 3.62 -11.83
C VAL A 68 -11.25 4.37 -10.58
N PRO A 69 -9.95 4.33 -10.21
CA PRO A 69 -9.45 5.03 -9.01
C PRO A 69 -9.70 6.54 -9.04
N LEU A 70 -9.58 7.16 -10.22
CA LEU A 70 -9.80 8.59 -10.39
C LEU A 70 -11.27 8.95 -10.11
N GLY A 71 -12.21 8.23 -10.74
CA GLY A 71 -13.64 8.45 -10.52
C GLY A 71 -14.03 8.23 -9.06
N TRP A 72 -13.50 7.18 -8.44
CA TRP A 72 -13.75 6.84 -7.03
C TRP A 72 -13.28 7.94 -6.08
N LEU A 73 -12.03 8.41 -6.24
CA LEU A 73 -11.43 9.42 -5.38
C LEU A 73 -12.11 10.80 -5.54
N LEU A 74 -12.51 11.16 -6.75
CA LEU A 74 -13.23 12.41 -7.01
C LEU A 74 -14.62 12.41 -6.38
N ALA A 75 -15.32 11.28 -6.39
CA ALA A 75 -16.61 11.13 -5.71
C ALA A 75 -16.47 11.32 -4.19
N TRP A 76 -15.38 10.83 -3.60
CA TRP A 76 -15.01 11.05 -2.21
C TRP A 76 -14.69 12.52 -1.92
N TYR A 77 -13.79 13.13 -2.71
CA TYR A 77 -13.37 14.52 -2.50
C TYR A 77 -14.54 15.51 -2.60
N HIS A 78 -15.50 15.24 -3.48
CA HIS A 78 -16.67 16.09 -3.71
C HIS A 78 -17.96 15.54 -3.11
N GLN A 79 -17.88 14.69 -2.08
CA GLN A 79 -19.06 14.10 -1.45
C GLN A 79 -20.06 15.16 -0.94
N ASP A 80 -19.58 16.30 -0.44
CA ASP A 80 -20.42 17.35 0.15
C ASP A 80 -20.87 18.42 -0.86
N ALA A 81 -20.53 18.28 -2.14
CA ALA A 81 -20.92 19.25 -3.16
C ALA A 81 -22.45 19.27 -3.36
N THR A 82 -23.06 20.46 -3.34
CA THR A 82 -24.51 20.64 -3.57
C THR A 82 -24.94 20.28 -5.00
N ARG A 83 -24.05 20.42 -5.97
CA ARG A 83 -24.30 20.21 -7.42
C ARG A 83 -23.49 19.03 -7.97
N ARG A 84 -23.58 17.86 -7.31
CA ARG A 84 -22.76 16.67 -7.61
C ARG A 84 -22.77 16.27 -9.10
N GLY A 85 -23.90 16.36 -9.79
CA GLY A 85 -24.00 16.03 -11.22
C GLY A 85 -23.15 16.94 -12.11
N ARG A 86 -23.06 18.24 -11.77
CA ARG A 86 -22.18 19.18 -12.50
C ARG A 86 -20.71 18.93 -12.23
N VAL A 87 -20.36 18.59 -10.99
CA VAL A 87 -18.98 18.23 -10.64
C VAL A 87 -18.56 16.96 -11.38
N PHE A 88 -19.43 15.95 -11.42
CA PHE A 88 -19.21 14.75 -12.22
C PHE A 88 -19.00 15.10 -13.69
N LEU A 89 -19.91 15.87 -14.30
CA LEU A 89 -19.79 16.23 -15.72
C LEU A 89 -18.49 16.99 -16.02
N PHE A 90 -18.12 17.95 -15.17
CA PHE A 90 -16.87 18.69 -15.31
C PHE A 90 -15.65 17.76 -15.31
N TRP A 91 -15.56 16.87 -14.32
CA TRP A 91 -14.45 15.92 -14.24
C TRP A 91 -14.49 14.83 -15.29
N PHE A 92 -15.67 14.44 -15.76
CA PHE A 92 -15.86 13.53 -16.87
C PHE A 92 -15.30 14.13 -18.17
N VAL A 93 -15.57 15.42 -18.42
CA VAL A 93 -15.01 16.14 -19.57
C VAL A 93 -13.49 16.24 -19.46
N ILE A 94 -12.94 16.56 -18.28
CA ILE A 94 -11.47 16.56 -18.08
C ILE A 94 -10.89 15.17 -18.35
N ALA A 95 -11.49 14.12 -17.78
CA ALA A 95 -11.03 12.74 -17.99
C ALA A 95 -11.10 12.34 -19.47
N LEU A 96 -12.14 12.76 -20.19
CA LEU A 96 -12.30 12.53 -21.62
C LEU A 96 -11.20 13.20 -22.44
N VAL A 97 -10.89 14.47 -22.15
CA VAL A 97 -9.80 15.20 -22.82
C VAL A 97 -8.46 14.53 -22.54
N VAL A 98 -8.21 14.13 -21.29
CA VAL A 98 -6.99 13.40 -20.92
C VAL A 98 -6.90 12.07 -21.66
N ALA A 99 -7.96 11.26 -21.65
CA ALA A 99 -7.99 9.96 -22.32
C ALA A 99 -7.81 10.09 -23.84
N ALA A 100 -8.44 11.07 -24.47
CA ALA A 100 -8.29 11.35 -25.89
C ALA A 100 -6.86 11.82 -26.24
N ALA A 101 -6.27 12.70 -25.41
CA ALA A 101 -4.90 13.15 -25.58
C ALA A 101 -3.90 11.99 -25.44
N LEU A 102 -4.10 11.09 -24.47
CA LEU A 102 -3.26 9.91 -24.28
C LEU A 102 -3.35 8.96 -25.48
N GLN A 103 -4.56 8.67 -25.96
CA GLN A 103 -4.76 7.83 -27.15
C GLN A 103 -4.17 8.47 -28.42
N TRP A 104 -4.23 9.79 -28.53
CA TRP A 104 -3.56 10.50 -29.61
C TRP A 104 -2.02 10.37 -29.54
N LEU A 105 -1.45 10.53 -28.34
CA LEU A 105 0.00 10.38 -28.12
C LEU A 105 0.48 8.95 -28.36
N GLN A 106 -0.35 7.95 -28.04
CA GLN A 106 -0.04 6.54 -28.27
C GLN A 106 0.16 6.16 -29.74
N LYS A 107 -0.23 7.01 -30.70
CA LYS A 107 0.15 6.84 -32.11
C LYS A 107 1.66 6.74 -32.30
N TYR A 108 2.44 7.37 -31.44
CA TYR A 108 3.89 7.38 -31.51
C TYR A 108 4.53 6.35 -30.59
N LEU A 109 3.77 5.38 -30.10
CA LEU A 109 4.24 4.31 -29.21
C LEU A 109 4.01 2.95 -29.87
N PRO A 110 4.68 1.88 -29.42
CA PRO A 110 4.46 0.52 -29.92
C PRO A 110 3.14 -0.09 -29.39
N ARG A 111 2.03 0.61 -29.59
CA ARG A 111 0.66 0.20 -29.24
C ARG A 111 -0.29 0.66 -30.35
N THR A 112 -1.41 -0.03 -30.52
CA THR A 112 -2.45 0.38 -31.46
C THR A 112 -3.46 1.29 -30.74
N PRO A 113 -3.47 2.60 -30.98
CA PRO A 113 -4.41 3.51 -30.33
C PRO A 113 -5.82 3.33 -30.91
N ALA A 114 -6.83 3.33 -30.04
CA ALA A 114 -8.20 3.10 -30.45
C ALA A 114 -9.21 4.03 -29.77
N LEU A 115 -10.24 4.46 -30.51
CA LEU A 115 -11.35 5.23 -29.92
C LEU A 115 -12.11 4.42 -28.86
N SER A 116 -12.22 3.10 -29.06
CA SER A 116 -12.82 2.18 -28.08
C SER A 116 -12.18 2.31 -26.70
N ASP A 117 -10.89 2.57 -26.64
CA ASP A 117 -10.16 2.65 -25.38
C ASP A 117 -10.48 3.95 -24.63
N VAL A 118 -10.70 5.06 -25.36
CA VAL A 118 -11.26 6.29 -24.78
C VAL A 118 -12.60 5.99 -24.13
N VAL A 119 -13.48 5.25 -24.82
CA VAL A 119 -14.80 4.87 -24.28
C VAL A 119 -14.65 4.01 -23.03
N PHE A 120 -13.76 3.00 -23.03
CA PHE A 120 -13.53 2.14 -21.87
C PHE A 120 -12.91 2.89 -20.68
N ASN A 121 -11.99 3.81 -20.92
CA ASN A 121 -11.47 4.72 -19.90
C ASN A 121 -12.60 5.54 -19.26
N MET A 122 -13.54 6.06 -20.07
CA MET A 122 -14.68 6.82 -19.57
C MET A 122 -15.68 5.97 -18.81
N LEU A 123 -15.90 4.73 -19.25
CA LEU A 123 -16.67 3.74 -18.49
C LEU A 123 -16.01 3.48 -17.13
N GLY A 124 -14.69 3.30 -17.09
CA GLY A 124 -13.91 3.19 -15.85
C GLY A 124 -14.11 4.37 -14.90
N HIS A 125 -13.99 5.60 -15.40
CA HIS A 125 -14.24 6.81 -14.62
C HIS A 125 -15.67 6.84 -14.05
N GLY A 126 -16.68 6.54 -14.88
CA GLY A 126 -18.08 6.51 -14.46
C GLY A 126 -18.39 5.44 -13.41
N LEU A 127 -17.88 4.23 -13.61
CA LEU A 127 -17.99 3.12 -12.66
C LEU A 127 -17.29 3.46 -11.34
N GLY A 128 -16.08 4.01 -11.41
CA GLY A 128 -15.34 4.49 -10.25
C GLY A 128 -16.13 5.52 -9.45
N TRP A 129 -16.71 6.52 -10.11
CA TRP A 129 -17.54 7.53 -9.46
C TRP A 129 -18.76 6.93 -8.76
N CYS A 130 -19.46 6.01 -9.42
CA CYS A 130 -20.59 5.29 -8.84
C CYS A 130 -20.18 4.45 -7.61
N ALA A 131 -19.08 3.70 -7.72
CA ALA A 131 -18.51 2.94 -6.61
C ALA A 131 -18.08 3.85 -5.45
N GLY A 132 -17.50 5.01 -5.75
CA GLY A 132 -17.11 6.02 -4.75
C GLY A 132 -18.31 6.50 -3.96
N ARG A 133 -19.37 6.93 -4.65
CA ARG A 133 -20.62 7.32 -3.99
C ARG A 133 -21.24 6.19 -3.18
N TRP A 134 -21.21 4.96 -3.70
CA TRP A 134 -21.73 3.80 -2.98
C TRP A 134 -20.93 3.52 -1.71
N SER A 135 -19.60 3.61 -1.77
CA SER A 135 -18.72 3.45 -0.62
C SER A 135 -18.93 4.53 0.45
N VAL A 136 -19.10 5.80 0.07
CA VAL A 136 -19.44 6.89 0.99
C VAL A 136 -20.79 6.62 1.68
N ARG A 137 -21.80 6.15 0.94
CA ARG A 137 -23.10 5.78 1.52
C ARG A 137 -23.01 4.59 2.47
N LEU A 138 -22.27 3.55 2.09
CA LEU A 138 -22.05 2.37 2.93
C LEU A 138 -21.33 2.77 4.21
N MET A 139 -20.31 3.63 4.08
CA MET A 139 -19.63 4.21 5.21
C MET A 139 -20.62 4.98 6.08
N HIS A 140 -21.34 6.00 5.59
CA HIS A 140 -22.34 6.71 6.41
C HIS A 140 -23.36 5.79 7.11
N ARG A 141 -23.81 4.70 6.47
CA ARG A 141 -24.70 3.70 7.10
C ARG A 141 -24.01 2.92 8.22
N ALA A 142 -22.76 2.49 8.01
CA ALA A 142 -21.95 1.86 9.04
C ALA A 142 -21.60 2.85 10.17
N HIS A 143 -21.41 4.14 9.84
CA HIS A 143 -21.12 5.22 10.78
C HIS A 143 -22.29 5.51 11.72
N GLY A 144 -23.54 5.34 11.26
CA GLY A 144 -24.73 5.48 12.11
C GLY A 144 -24.87 4.39 13.18
N HIS A 145 -24.21 3.24 13.00
CA HIS A 145 -24.32 2.09 13.91
C HIS A 145 -23.08 1.87 14.79
N HIS A 146 -21.89 2.35 14.40
CA HIS A 146 -20.64 2.00 15.09
C HIS A 146 -19.68 3.20 15.21
N ALA A 147 -19.91 4.08 16.18
CA ALA A 147 -19.02 5.21 16.50
C ALA A 147 -17.56 4.78 16.78
N ALA A 148 -17.36 3.55 17.27
CA ALA A 148 -16.04 2.99 17.54
C ALA A 148 -15.16 2.83 16.28
N LEU A 149 -15.76 2.63 15.09
CA LEU A 149 -15.02 2.55 13.82
C LEU A 149 -14.52 3.91 13.32
N GLN A 150 -15.07 5.02 13.82
CA GLN A 150 -14.60 6.37 13.48
C GLN A 150 -13.28 6.71 14.16
N ALA A 151 -13.05 6.16 15.35
CA ALA A 151 -11.82 6.36 16.11
C ALA A 151 -10.66 5.50 15.56
N ALA A 152 -10.94 4.55 14.66
CA ALA A 152 -9.95 3.67 14.06
C ALA A 152 -8.81 4.46 13.38
N ASP A 153 -7.57 4.09 13.70
CA ASP A 153 -6.40 4.64 13.05
C ASP A 153 -6.37 4.19 11.58
N ARG A 154 -6.52 5.16 10.67
CA ARG A 154 -6.63 4.92 9.22
C ARG A 154 -5.33 4.39 8.63
N PHE A 155 -4.19 4.82 9.18
CA PHE A 155 -2.89 4.33 8.72
C PHE A 155 -2.65 2.90 9.20
N ALA A 156 -3.08 2.54 10.42
CA ALA A 156 -3.05 1.17 10.90
C ALA A 156 -3.93 0.24 10.06
N LEU A 157 -5.13 0.69 9.66
CA LEU A 157 -5.98 -0.04 8.71
C LEU A 157 -5.29 -0.26 7.36
N LEU A 158 -4.63 0.78 6.82
CA LEU A 158 -3.84 0.67 5.60
C LEU A 158 -2.73 -0.38 5.75
N MET A 159 -1.97 -0.34 6.85
CA MET A 159 -0.89 -1.29 7.13
C MET A 159 -1.37 -2.72 7.31
N LEU A 160 -2.54 -2.93 7.92
CA LEU A 160 -3.17 -4.24 7.99
C LEU A 160 -3.53 -4.77 6.58
N GLY A 161 -4.12 -3.92 5.74
CA GLY A 161 -4.42 -4.28 4.34
C GLY A 161 -3.17 -4.59 3.53
N VAL A 162 -2.13 -3.76 3.66
CA VAL A 162 -0.84 -3.98 2.99
C VAL A 162 -0.18 -5.27 3.46
N TRP A 163 -0.24 -5.59 4.76
CA TRP A 163 0.26 -6.87 5.28
C TRP A 163 -0.49 -8.06 4.69
N TRP A 164 -1.82 -7.99 4.61
CA TRP A 164 -2.62 -9.04 3.98
C TRP A 164 -2.32 -9.21 2.50
N VAL A 165 -2.12 -8.12 1.76
CA VAL A 165 -1.70 -8.22 0.35
C VAL A 165 -0.30 -8.84 0.24
N ALA A 166 0.65 -8.42 1.08
CA ALA A 166 2.00 -8.99 1.09
C ALA A 166 2.01 -10.50 1.42
N GLU A 167 1.08 -10.96 2.27
CA GLU A 167 1.01 -12.37 2.68
C GLU A 167 0.09 -13.23 1.82
N LEU A 168 -1.02 -12.70 1.35
CA LEU A 168 -2.14 -13.50 0.85
C LEU A 168 -2.62 -13.10 -0.54
N PHE A 169 -1.97 -12.16 -1.23
CA PHE A 169 -2.30 -11.90 -2.64
C PHE A 169 -2.22 -13.21 -3.45
N PRO A 170 -3.19 -13.52 -4.34
CA PRO A 170 -4.25 -12.66 -4.88
C PRO A 170 -5.55 -12.53 -4.04
N LEU A 171 -5.57 -13.04 -2.80
CA LEU A 171 -6.74 -13.03 -1.90
C LEU A 171 -7.94 -13.83 -2.42
N ILE A 172 -7.69 -14.76 -3.34
CA ILE A 172 -8.70 -15.62 -3.94
C ILE A 172 -8.64 -16.99 -3.24
N PRO A 173 -9.67 -17.35 -2.45
CA PRO A 173 -9.73 -18.68 -1.85
C PRO A 173 -9.93 -19.73 -2.95
N THR A 174 -9.22 -20.85 -2.84
CA THR A 174 -9.38 -22.00 -3.71
C THR A 174 -10.58 -22.83 -3.26
N ILE A 175 -11.37 -23.28 -4.24
CA ILE A 175 -12.44 -24.27 -4.03
C ILE A 175 -11.89 -25.69 -4.31
N ASP A 176 -10.72 -25.77 -4.95
CA ASP A 176 -10.08 -27.03 -5.29
C ASP A 176 -9.38 -27.63 -4.08
N VAL A 177 -9.96 -28.73 -3.59
CA VAL A 177 -9.41 -29.51 -2.47
C VAL A 177 -8.00 -29.99 -2.77
N SER A 178 -7.66 -30.29 -4.02
CA SER A 178 -6.32 -30.75 -4.39
C SER A 178 -5.27 -29.65 -4.16
N SER A 179 -5.57 -28.40 -4.50
CA SER A 179 -4.72 -27.24 -4.18
C SER A 179 -4.51 -27.06 -2.68
N VAL A 180 -5.56 -27.23 -1.85
CA VAL A 180 -5.41 -27.18 -0.38
C VAL A 180 -4.53 -28.31 0.12
N VAL A 181 -4.75 -29.53 -0.37
CA VAL A 181 -3.94 -30.71 -0.02
C VAL A 181 -2.48 -30.49 -0.39
N ASP A 182 -2.18 -29.91 -1.56
CA ASP A 182 -0.82 -29.63 -1.98
C ASP A 182 -0.16 -28.52 -1.16
N ASN A 183 -0.92 -27.50 -0.75
CA ASN A 183 -0.46 -26.49 0.20
C ASN A 183 -0.08 -27.12 1.55
N VAL A 184 -0.88 -28.08 2.03
CA VAL A 184 -0.56 -28.83 3.27
C VAL A 184 0.66 -29.72 3.08
N LYS A 185 0.76 -30.45 1.96
CA LYS A 185 1.93 -31.28 1.64
C LYS A 185 3.23 -30.47 1.57
N SER A 186 3.15 -29.19 1.21
CA SER A 186 4.31 -28.31 1.16
C SER A 186 5.07 -28.23 2.50
N LEU A 187 4.41 -28.50 3.64
CA LEU A 187 5.02 -28.50 4.97
C LEU A 187 6.17 -29.48 5.11
N TRP A 188 6.11 -30.62 4.44
CA TRP A 188 7.14 -31.65 4.47
C TRP A 188 7.86 -31.84 3.14
N GLN A 189 7.29 -31.38 2.02
CA GLN A 189 7.93 -31.46 0.71
C GLN A 189 8.94 -30.33 0.44
N ARG A 190 8.79 -29.18 1.12
CA ARG A 190 9.76 -28.08 1.03
C ARG A 190 10.90 -28.29 2.03
N PRO A 191 12.11 -27.75 1.75
CA PRO A 191 13.17 -27.68 2.74
C PRO A 191 12.67 -26.98 4.00
N TRP A 192 12.98 -27.56 5.16
CA TRP A 192 12.54 -27.01 6.45
C TRP A 192 13.31 -25.73 6.81
N TRP A 193 14.52 -25.59 6.27
CA TRP A 193 15.42 -24.48 6.54
C TRP A 193 15.52 -23.53 5.34
N GLU A 194 14.59 -22.58 5.26
CA GLU A 194 14.64 -21.45 4.33
C GLU A 194 14.75 -20.14 5.14
N PRO A 195 15.92 -19.81 5.72
CA PRO A 195 16.05 -18.78 6.74
C PRO A 195 15.63 -17.39 6.25
N ARG A 196 15.97 -17.04 5.00
CA ARG A 196 15.50 -15.78 4.38
C ARG A 196 13.98 -15.69 4.41
N ARG A 197 13.30 -16.75 3.96
CA ARG A 197 11.84 -16.79 3.87
C ARG A 197 11.22 -16.72 5.26
N MET A 198 11.73 -17.52 6.19
CA MET A 198 11.30 -17.52 7.59
C MET A 198 11.42 -16.12 8.21
N LEU A 199 12.59 -15.49 8.13
CA LEU A 199 12.85 -14.15 8.69
C LEU A 199 12.01 -13.06 8.02
N GLN A 200 11.70 -13.19 6.73
CA GLN A 200 10.82 -12.26 6.03
C GLN A 200 9.41 -12.30 6.64
N HIS A 201 8.87 -13.50 6.88
CA HIS A 201 7.56 -13.67 7.52
C HIS A 201 7.56 -13.27 9.00
N VAL A 202 8.67 -13.45 9.74
CA VAL A 202 8.83 -12.89 11.09
C VAL A 202 8.63 -11.38 11.05
N GLY A 203 9.36 -10.68 10.18
CA GLY A 203 9.30 -9.22 10.06
C GLY A 203 7.93 -8.70 9.65
N MET A 204 7.35 -9.28 8.59
CA MET A 204 6.01 -8.93 8.12
C MET A 204 4.95 -9.11 9.21
N THR A 205 5.02 -10.22 9.96
CA THR A 205 4.10 -10.49 11.07
C THR A 205 4.25 -9.48 12.19
N VAL A 206 5.48 -9.11 12.59
CA VAL A 206 5.69 -8.10 13.65
C VAL A 206 5.09 -6.75 13.24
N MET A 207 5.32 -6.30 12.01
CA MET A 207 4.78 -5.03 11.49
C MET A 207 3.25 -5.07 11.38
N GLY A 208 2.71 -6.19 10.89
CA GLY A 208 1.27 -6.42 10.78
C GLY A 208 0.54 -6.47 12.12
N LEU A 209 1.08 -7.20 13.09
CA LEU A 209 0.52 -7.27 14.44
C LEU A 209 0.64 -5.94 15.20
N GLU A 210 1.68 -5.15 14.95
CA GLU A 210 1.74 -3.79 15.46
C GLU A 210 0.62 -2.92 14.89
N ALA A 211 0.29 -3.05 13.60
CA ALA A 211 -0.85 -2.36 13.01
C ALA A 211 -2.18 -2.82 13.64
N VAL A 212 -2.37 -4.11 13.88
CA VAL A 212 -3.53 -4.65 14.62
C VAL A 212 -3.62 -4.04 16.02
N ALA A 213 -2.51 -3.98 16.75
CA ALA A 213 -2.49 -3.46 18.10
C ALA A 213 -2.84 -1.97 18.17
N VAL A 214 -2.36 -1.18 17.21
CA VAL A 214 -2.73 0.24 17.07
C VAL A 214 -4.21 0.36 16.75
N LEU A 215 -4.71 -0.43 15.81
CA LEU A 215 -6.11 -0.41 15.40
C LEU A 215 -7.04 -0.73 16.57
N LEU A 216 -6.77 -1.80 17.30
CA LEU A 216 -7.55 -2.19 18.48
C LEU A 216 -7.46 -1.15 19.60
N ALA A 217 -6.32 -0.48 19.77
CA ALA A 217 -6.18 0.61 20.74
C ALA A 217 -6.93 1.89 20.34
N SER A 218 -7.14 2.10 19.04
CA SER A 218 -7.82 3.28 18.48
C SER A 218 -9.34 3.16 18.48
N ILE A 219 -9.88 1.94 18.36
CA ILE A 219 -11.31 1.67 18.46
C ILE A 219 -11.70 1.77 19.94
N ALA A 220 -12.74 2.55 20.27
CA ALA A 220 -13.26 2.78 21.63
C ALA A 220 -13.92 1.53 22.26
N TRP A 221 -13.43 0.34 21.94
CA TRP A 221 -13.73 -0.89 22.66
C TRP A 221 -13.24 -0.73 24.11
N PRO A 222 -13.91 -1.33 25.13
CA PRO A 222 -13.34 -1.40 26.47
C PRO A 222 -11.92 -1.90 26.33
N ARG A 223 -10.93 -1.04 26.63
CA ARG A 223 -9.52 -1.31 26.30
C ARG A 223 -9.27 -2.75 26.67
N PRO A 224 -9.07 -3.66 25.70
CA PRO A 224 -8.75 -5.01 26.08
C PRO A 224 -7.52 -4.85 26.95
N GLY A 225 -7.61 -5.32 28.19
CA GLY A 225 -6.41 -5.46 29.00
C GLY A 225 -5.37 -6.24 28.19
N ARG A 226 -4.12 -6.28 28.65
CA ARG A 226 -3.08 -7.09 27.99
C ARG A 226 -3.55 -8.52 27.65
N THR A 227 -4.47 -9.06 28.45
CA THR A 227 -5.16 -10.36 28.27
C THR A 227 -6.03 -10.49 27.02
N GLY A 228 -6.60 -9.40 26.48
CA GLY A 228 -7.42 -9.44 25.26
C GLY A 228 -6.65 -9.18 23.96
N LEU A 229 -5.50 -8.49 24.04
CA LEU A 229 -4.72 -8.14 22.85
C LEU A 229 -3.95 -9.35 22.28
N VAL A 230 -3.28 -10.12 23.15
CA VAL A 230 -2.53 -11.32 22.74
C VAL A 230 -3.42 -12.33 21.99
N PRO A 231 -4.61 -12.73 22.49
CA PRO A 231 -5.47 -13.65 21.74
C PRO A 231 -5.99 -13.05 20.43
N ALA A 232 -6.25 -11.74 20.35
CA ALA A 232 -6.63 -11.09 19.09
C ALA A 232 -5.50 -11.14 18.05
N CYS A 233 -4.26 -10.86 18.48
CA CYS A 233 -3.08 -10.98 17.63
C CYS A 233 -2.82 -12.44 17.22
N ALA A 234 -2.98 -13.40 18.13
CA ALA A 234 -2.87 -14.83 17.83
C ALA A 234 -3.94 -15.29 16.83
N ALA A 235 -5.19 -14.84 16.99
CA ALA A 235 -6.27 -15.10 16.05
C ALA A 235 -5.98 -14.50 14.66
N MET A 236 -5.42 -13.29 14.60
CA MET A 236 -5.01 -12.69 13.34
C MET A 236 -3.88 -13.46 12.66
N THR A 237 -2.86 -13.89 13.42
CA THR A 237 -1.80 -14.75 12.88
C THR A 237 -2.37 -16.09 12.38
N ALA A 238 -3.31 -16.69 13.11
CA ALA A 238 -3.98 -17.92 12.70
C ALA A 238 -4.83 -17.71 11.43
N LEU A 239 -5.48 -16.55 11.28
CA LEU A 239 -6.22 -16.19 10.07
C LEU A 239 -5.30 -16.07 8.87
N VAL A 240 -4.17 -15.37 9.01
CA VAL A 240 -3.15 -15.25 7.94
C VAL A 240 -2.58 -16.63 7.59
N LEU A 241 -2.27 -17.45 8.60
CA LEU A 241 -1.78 -18.81 8.40
C LEU A 241 -2.83 -19.67 7.67
N GLY A 242 -4.09 -19.64 8.08
CA GLY A 242 -5.18 -20.35 7.39
C GLY A 242 -5.33 -19.88 5.95
N GLY A 243 -5.24 -18.57 5.71
CA GLY A 243 -5.20 -17.98 4.37
C GLY A 243 -4.08 -18.55 3.50
N LYS A 244 -2.89 -18.80 4.05
CA LYS A 244 -1.76 -19.42 3.31
C LYS A 244 -2.06 -20.82 2.79
N PHE A 245 -3.02 -21.55 3.38
CA PHE A 245 -3.41 -22.88 2.92
C PHE A 245 -4.62 -22.86 1.99
N VAL A 246 -5.46 -21.84 2.08
CA VAL A 246 -6.73 -21.76 1.33
C VAL A 246 -6.62 -20.85 0.11
N VAL A 247 -5.68 -19.91 0.06
CA VAL A 247 -5.52 -19.04 -1.13
C VAL A 247 -4.77 -19.78 -2.25
N ILE A 248 -5.18 -19.55 -3.49
CA ILE A 248 -4.52 -20.10 -4.70
C ILE A 248 -3.05 -19.65 -4.80
N HIS A 249 -2.23 -20.44 -5.49
CA HIS A 249 -0.79 -20.15 -5.75
C HIS A 249 0.10 -19.97 -4.51
N GLN A 250 -0.40 -20.33 -3.33
CA GLN A 250 0.40 -20.37 -2.12
C GLN A 250 1.22 -21.66 -2.06
N VAL A 251 2.38 -21.60 -1.40
CA VAL A 251 3.18 -22.80 -1.08
C VAL A 251 3.87 -22.59 0.28
N PRO A 252 3.13 -22.59 1.40
CA PRO A 252 3.63 -22.09 2.67
C PRO A 252 4.94 -22.76 3.11
N GLY A 253 4.98 -24.09 3.19
CA GLY A 253 6.13 -24.80 3.76
C GLY A 253 6.38 -24.46 5.24
N MET A 254 7.30 -25.21 5.87
CA MET A 254 7.55 -25.05 7.31
C MET A 254 8.14 -23.68 7.67
N ALA A 255 8.96 -23.10 6.78
CA ALA A 255 9.58 -21.80 7.00
C ALA A 255 8.56 -20.67 7.20
N VAL A 256 7.43 -20.70 6.48
CA VAL A 256 6.34 -19.70 6.65
C VAL A 256 5.65 -19.89 8.00
N VAL A 257 5.33 -21.13 8.38
CA VAL A 257 4.67 -21.43 9.66
C VAL A 257 5.54 -20.97 10.82
N LEU A 258 6.82 -21.33 10.81
CA LEU A 258 7.79 -20.91 11.82
C LEU A 258 8.02 -19.40 11.80
N GLY A 259 7.99 -18.77 10.63
CA GLY A 259 8.11 -17.32 10.48
C GLY A 259 6.93 -16.57 11.11
N LEU A 260 5.70 -17.00 10.85
CA LEU A 260 4.49 -16.43 11.45
C LEU A 260 4.45 -16.65 12.98
N ALA A 261 4.78 -17.85 13.45
CA ALA A 261 4.83 -18.16 14.87
C ALA A 261 5.94 -17.38 15.59
N GLY A 262 7.13 -17.31 15.00
CA GLY A 262 8.26 -16.54 15.51
C GLY A 262 7.98 -15.03 15.51
N GLY A 263 7.28 -14.53 14.50
CA GLY A 263 6.82 -13.14 14.43
C GLY A 263 5.83 -12.78 15.54
N LEU A 264 4.86 -13.66 15.82
CA LEU A 264 3.93 -13.50 16.94
C LEU A 264 4.67 -13.47 18.30
N ALA A 265 5.60 -14.40 18.51
CA ALA A 265 6.40 -14.47 19.73
C ALA A 265 7.28 -13.21 19.90
N LEU A 266 8.00 -12.80 18.86
CA LEU A 266 8.85 -11.62 18.86
C LEU A 266 8.04 -10.33 19.09
N TRP A 267 6.89 -10.19 18.42
CA TRP A 267 5.98 -9.08 18.65
C TRP A 267 5.52 -9.03 20.12
N GLY A 268 5.18 -10.18 20.70
CA GLY A 268 4.80 -10.28 22.12
C GLY A 268 5.90 -9.79 23.08
N VAL A 269 7.17 -10.07 22.78
CA VAL A 269 8.32 -9.57 23.56
C VAL A 269 8.49 -8.06 23.37
N ILE A 270 8.47 -7.59 22.12
CA ILE A 270 8.64 -6.16 21.77
C ILE A 270 7.52 -5.32 22.40
N HIS A 271 6.28 -5.82 22.39
CA HIS A 271 5.12 -5.11 22.92
C HIS A 271 5.18 -4.91 24.45
N GLN A 272 5.89 -5.79 25.16
CA GLN A 272 6.12 -5.67 26.60
C GLN A 272 7.23 -4.68 26.96
N ALA A 273 8.07 -4.29 26.01
CA ALA A 273 9.16 -3.35 26.25
C ALA A 273 8.66 -1.95 26.59
N ARG A 274 9.52 -1.17 27.27
CA ARG A 274 9.27 0.27 27.53
C ARG A 274 9.04 1.01 26.19
N PRO A 275 8.22 2.08 26.15
CA PRO A 275 7.81 2.73 24.91
C PRO A 275 8.97 3.07 23.95
N ALA A 276 10.04 3.68 24.46
CA ALA A 276 11.22 4.02 23.64
C ALA A 276 11.92 2.77 23.07
N ARG A 277 12.10 1.72 23.89
CA ARG A 277 12.71 0.46 23.45
C ARG A 277 11.82 -0.28 22.45
N ARG A 278 10.50 -0.25 22.63
CA ARG A 278 9.53 -0.82 21.70
C ARG A 278 9.64 -0.16 20.34
N LEU A 279 9.63 1.17 20.27
CA LEU A 279 9.76 1.90 19.00
C LEU A 279 11.12 1.59 18.33
N ALA A 280 12.22 1.62 19.08
CA ALA A 280 13.54 1.26 18.53
C ALA A 280 13.56 -0.17 17.98
N ALA A 281 12.98 -1.14 18.70
CA ALA A 281 12.90 -2.53 18.25
C ALA A 281 12.02 -2.71 17.01
N LEU A 282 10.87 -2.05 16.93
CA LEU A 282 10.01 -2.08 15.74
C LEU A 282 10.71 -1.49 14.51
N PHE A 283 11.41 -0.36 14.68
CA PHE A 283 12.20 0.23 13.61
C PHE A 283 13.32 -0.71 13.16
N ALA A 284 14.04 -1.31 14.12
CA ALA A 284 15.11 -2.26 13.84
C ALA A 284 14.59 -3.51 13.11
N VAL A 285 13.41 -4.03 13.46
CA VAL A 285 12.78 -5.14 12.74
C VAL A 285 12.45 -4.73 11.30
N GLY A 286 11.77 -3.60 11.07
CA GLY A 286 11.45 -3.13 9.73
C GLY A 286 12.71 -2.91 8.87
N LEU A 287 13.74 -2.30 9.46
CA LEU A 287 15.04 -2.08 8.82
C LEU A 287 15.74 -3.41 8.47
N ALA A 288 15.85 -4.32 9.44
CA ALA A 288 16.52 -5.61 9.23
C ALA A 288 15.80 -6.46 8.19
N THR A 289 14.46 -6.49 8.22
CA THR A 289 13.63 -7.20 7.24
C THR A 289 13.80 -6.63 5.84
N TYR A 290 13.78 -5.30 5.69
CA TYR A 290 14.02 -4.65 4.39
C TYR A 290 15.45 -4.90 3.89
N LEU A 291 16.46 -4.66 4.72
CA LEU A 291 17.87 -4.84 4.34
C LEU A 291 18.15 -6.28 3.92
N MET A 292 17.71 -7.26 4.71
CA MET A 292 17.85 -8.68 4.37
C MET A 292 17.26 -8.99 3.00
N GLN A 293 16.08 -8.43 2.68
CA GLN A 293 15.46 -8.66 1.38
C GLN A 293 16.17 -7.88 0.27
N ALA A 294 16.58 -6.64 0.49
CA ALA A 294 17.16 -5.78 -0.54
C ALA A 294 18.56 -6.25 -0.96
N ILE A 295 19.36 -6.75 -0.02
CA ILE A 295 20.75 -7.14 -0.29
C ILE A 295 20.92 -8.64 -0.62
N TRP A 296 19.82 -9.39 -0.73
CA TRP A 296 19.86 -10.81 -1.09
C TRP A 296 19.78 -11.02 -2.60
N PRO A 297 20.55 -11.97 -3.19
CA PRO A 297 21.51 -12.87 -2.54
C PRO A 297 22.83 -12.19 -2.20
N TRP A 298 23.55 -12.69 -1.19
CA TRP A 298 24.90 -12.20 -0.84
C TRP A 298 25.98 -12.70 -1.81
N GLN A 299 25.72 -12.51 -3.10
CA GLN A 299 26.62 -12.85 -4.19
C GLN A 299 26.84 -11.59 -5.01
N TRP A 300 28.08 -11.11 -5.08
CA TRP A 300 28.40 -9.84 -5.72
C TRP A 300 29.00 -10.07 -7.10
N ARG A 301 28.56 -9.27 -8.07
CA ARG A 301 29.14 -9.20 -9.42
C ARG A 301 30.23 -8.14 -9.45
N ALA A 302 31.24 -8.35 -10.28
CA ALA A 302 32.29 -7.36 -10.49
C ALA A 302 31.79 -6.13 -11.27
N GLN A 303 30.91 -6.35 -12.26
CA GLN A 303 30.36 -5.28 -13.09
C GLN A 303 28.94 -4.91 -12.65
N PRO A 304 28.63 -3.61 -12.49
CA PRO A 304 27.29 -3.16 -12.11
C PRO A 304 26.32 -3.22 -13.28
N LEU A 305 25.08 -3.60 -13.00
CA LEU A 305 23.94 -3.41 -13.89
C LEU A 305 23.59 -1.91 -14.02
N PRO A 306 22.98 -1.50 -15.16
CA PRO A 306 22.46 -0.14 -15.29
C PRO A 306 21.28 0.09 -14.34
N MET A 307 21.18 1.30 -13.79
CA MET A 307 20.08 1.71 -12.92
C MET A 307 18.84 2.06 -13.76
N GLY A 308 17.69 1.48 -13.40
CA GLY A 308 16.39 1.86 -13.92
C GLY A 308 15.88 3.14 -13.27
N TRP A 309 15.89 4.25 -14.02
CA TRP A 309 15.37 5.53 -13.52
C TRP A 309 13.86 5.69 -13.71
N MET A 310 13.22 4.74 -14.40
CA MET A 310 11.79 4.73 -14.66
C MET A 310 11.07 3.92 -13.58
N PRO A 311 10.22 4.53 -12.73
CA PRO A 311 9.52 3.82 -11.65
C PRO A 311 8.55 2.77 -12.21
N PHE A 312 8.49 1.61 -11.59
CA PHE A 312 7.69 0.44 -11.97
C PHE A 312 8.03 -0.12 -13.36
N GLY A 313 9.18 0.22 -13.94
CA GLY A 313 9.54 -0.19 -15.30
C GLY A 313 9.67 -1.71 -15.45
N SER A 314 10.41 -2.33 -14.55
CA SER A 314 10.55 -3.79 -14.41
C SER A 314 9.26 -4.45 -13.96
N SER A 315 8.48 -3.75 -13.12
CA SER A 315 7.20 -4.23 -12.60
C SER A 315 6.13 -4.35 -13.68
N LEU A 316 6.02 -3.35 -14.56
CA LEU A 316 5.08 -3.35 -15.68
C LEU A 316 5.44 -4.36 -16.78
N ALA A 317 6.70 -4.79 -16.86
CA ALA A 317 7.15 -5.81 -17.80
C ALA A 317 7.06 -7.24 -17.26
N GLY A 318 6.87 -7.40 -15.94
CA GLY A 318 6.96 -8.67 -15.23
C GLY A 318 5.60 -9.33 -14.93
N ASN A 319 5.63 -10.34 -14.05
CA ASN A 319 4.41 -10.96 -13.52
C ASN A 319 3.76 -10.04 -12.47
N ILE A 320 2.50 -9.67 -12.70
CA ILE A 320 1.75 -8.76 -11.82
C ILE A 320 1.63 -9.27 -10.38
N GLU A 321 1.61 -10.59 -10.16
CA GLU A 321 1.47 -11.18 -8.84
C GLU A 321 2.72 -10.98 -7.98
N SER A 322 3.91 -11.21 -8.55
CA SER A 322 5.17 -10.99 -7.85
C SER A 322 5.42 -9.49 -7.62
N VAL A 323 4.93 -8.64 -8.52
CA VAL A 323 5.00 -7.19 -8.38
C VAL A 323 4.15 -6.70 -7.22
N ILE A 324 2.88 -7.10 -7.16
CA ILE A 324 1.96 -6.65 -6.10
C ILE A 324 2.45 -7.08 -4.72
N THR A 325 2.91 -8.33 -4.59
CA THR A 325 3.46 -8.84 -3.32
C THR A 325 4.74 -8.12 -2.91
N ASN A 326 5.66 -7.83 -3.85
CA ASN A 326 6.87 -7.07 -3.55
C ASN A 326 6.59 -5.60 -3.19
N VAL A 327 5.72 -4.91 -3.93
CA VAL A 327 5.31 -3.54 -3.62
C VAL A 327 4.64 -3.47 -2.25
N ALA A 328 3.76 -4.41 -1.94
CA ALA A 328 3.11 -4.48 -0.63
C ALA A 328 4.13 -4.73 0.49
N PHE A 329 5.09 -5.64 0.29
CA PHE A 329 6.17 -5.88 1.24
C PHE A 329 7.00 -4.61 1.51
N GLU A 330 7.41 -3.89 0.46
CA GLU A 330 8.16 -2.64 0.61
C GLU A 330 7.35 -1.55 1.29
N CYS A 331 6.08 -1.41 0.93
CA CYS A 331 5.17 -0.46 1.58
C CYS A 331 4.99 -0.78 3.08
N LEU A 332 4.96 -2.05 3.46
CA LEU A 332 4.89 -2.47 4.87
C LEU A 332 6.16 -2.08 5.63
N CYS A 333 7.34 -2.37 5.05
CA CYS A 333 8.63 -1.99 5.61
C CYS A 333 8.78 -0.47 5.75
N PHE A 334 8.55 0.28 4.67
CA PHE A 334 8.70 1.73 4.66
C PHE A 334 7.64 2.43 5.53
N GLY A 335 6.39 1.99 5.43
CA GLY A 335 5.29 2.51 6.23
C GLY A 335 5.51 2.32 7.73
N SER A 336 5.98 1.14 8.15
CA SER A 336 6.29 0.87 9.55
C SER A 336 7.46 1.72 10.05
N MET A 337 8.57 1.79 9.31
CA MET A 337 9.75 2.58 9.70
C MET A 337 9.41 4.07 9.84
N VAL A 338 8.71 4.66 8.87
CA VAL A 338 8.30 6.06 8.95
C VAL A 338 7.32 6.29 10.10
N CYS A 339 6.29 5.44 10.24
CA CYS A 339 5.30 5.59 11.31
C CYS A 339 5.93 5.49 12.70
N VAL A 340 6.85 4.55 12.91
CA VAL A 340 7.59 4.38 14.16
C VAL A 340 8.50 5.58 14.44
N ALA A 341 9.20 6.10 13.44
CA ALA A 341 10.01 7.31 13.58
C ALA A 341 9.15 8.54 13.96
N VAL A 342 8.00 8.72 13.31
CA VAL A 342 7.06 9.81 13.66
C VAL A 342 6.55 9.67 15.09
N ARG A 343 6.22 8.44 15.53
CA ARG A 343 5.82 8.17 16.92
C ARG A 343 6.94 8.36 17.93
N ALA A 344 8.20 8.25 17.50
CA ALA A 344 9.36 8.58 18.32
C ALA A 344 9.63 10.10 18.40
N GLY A 345 8.85 10.93 17.68
CA GLY A 345 8.91 12.38 17.73
C GLY A 345 9.62 13.05 16.55
N TYR A 346 10.04 12.28 15.53
CA TYR A 346 10.66 12.83 14.33
C TYR A 346 9.62 13.41 13.36
N ASP A 347 9.99 14.45 12.61
CA ASP A 347 9.13 14.97 11.53
C ASP A 347 9.02 13.92 10.40
N TRP A 348 7.79 13.75 9.88
CA TRP A 348 7.50 12.74 8.86
C TRP A 348 8.29 12.96 7.57
N ARG A 349 8.67 14.20 7.24
CA ARG A 349 9.45 14.52 6.02
C ARG A 349 10.86 13.99 6.15
N TYR A 350 11.50 14.19 7.30
CA TYR A 350 12.84 13.67 7.54
C TYR A 350 12.85 12.15 7.68
N ALA A 351 11.82 11.57 8.33
CA ALA A 351 11.65 10.12 8.38
C ALA A 351 11.48 9.53 6.97
N ALA A 352 10.61 10.12 6.15
CA ALA A 352 10.39 9.69 4.77
C ALA A 352 11.65 9.85 3.90
N ALA A 353 12.36 10.97 4.02
CA ALA A 353 13.60 11.21 3.31
C ALA A 353 14.70 10.23 3.73
N GLY A 354 14.82 9.92 5.03
CA GLY A 354 15.78 8.94 5.53
C GLY A 354 15.51 7.53 4.99
N VAL A 355 14.24 7.09 4.98
CA VAL A 355 13.86 5.80 4.42
C VAL A 355 14.01 5.78 2.89
N ALA A 356 13.73 6.88 2.20
CA ALA A 356 13.94 7.00 0.75
C ALA A 356 15.43 6.98 0.37
N LEU A 357 16.30 7.61 1.17
CA LEU A 357 17.75 7.54 1.00
C LEU A 357 18.29 6.13 1.26
N LEU A 358 17.77 5.44 2.28
CA LEU A 358 18.06 4.04 2.52
C LEU A 358 17.67 3.18 1.31
N ALA A 359 16.45 3.36 0.79
CA ALA A 359 15.97 2.63 -0.39
C ALA A 359 16.87 2.92 -1.61
N LEU A 360 17.24 4.18 -1.83
CA LEU A 360 18.14 4.58 -2.92
C LEU A 360 19.51 3.92 -2.78
N ALA A 361 20.07 3.88 -1.57
CA ALA A 361 21.35 3.21 -1.31
C ALA A 361 21.26 1.70 -1.57
N CYS A 362 20.15 1.07 -1.16
CA CYS A 362 19.90 -0.35 -1.44
C CYS A 362 19.75 -0.62 -2.93
N GLU A 363 18.98 0.17 -3.67
CA GLU A 363 18.82 0.05 -5.13
C GLU A 363 20.14 0.27 -5.87
N TRP A 364 20.92 1.24 -5.41
CA TRP A 364 22.26 1.48 -5.95
C TRP A 364 23.18 0.28 -5.74
N LEU A 365 23.12 -0.34 -4.57
CA LEU A 365 23.90 -1.52 -4.23
C LEU A 365 23.43 -2.77 -4.99
N GLN A 366 22.12 -2.90 -5.24
CA GLN A 366 21.52 -3.98 -6.02
C GLN A 366 22.04 -4.06 -7.46
N ARG A 367 22.65 -2.98 -8.00
CA ARG A 367 23.37 -3.02 -9.28
C ARG A 367 24.43 -4.12 -9.34
N TYR A 368 24.99 -4.50 -8.21
CA TYR A 368 26.03 -5.53 -8.10
C TYR A 368 25.46 -6.90 -7.74
N LEU A 369 24.14 -7.05 -7.58
CA LEU A 369 23.51 -8.31 -7.17
C LEU A 369 22.89 -9.05 -8.36
N PRO A 370 23.15 -10.37 -8.52
CA PRO A 370 22.54 -11.17 -9.57
C PRO A 370 21.05 -11.35 -9.34
N GLY A 371 20.28 -11.32 -10.43
CA GLY A 371 18.83 -11.53 -10.39
C GLY A 371 18.05 -10.35 -9.80
N ARG A 372 18.71 -9.24 -9.49
CA ARG A 372 18.07 -7.97 -9.13
C ARG A 372 18.04 -7.03 -10.32
N THR A 373 16.99 -6.22 -10.36
CA THR A 373 16.76 -5.16 -11.33
C THR A 373 16.73 -3.85 -10.57
N PRO A 374 17.88 -3.16 -10.45
CA PRO A 374 17.97 -1.94 -9.67
C PRO A 374 17.10 -0.85 -10.30
N GLU A 375 16.16 -0.31 -9.55
CA GLU A 375 15.16 0.62 -10.05
C GLU A 375 14.71 1.63 -9.00
N ILE A 376 14.43 2.87 -9.40
CA ILE A 376 14.07 3.96 -8.48
C ILE A 376 12.74 3.75 -7.71
N THR A 377 11.99 2.71 -8.03
CA THR A 377 10.64 2.42 -7.51
C THR A 377 10.56 2.44 -6.00
N SER A 378 11.48 1.77 -5.31
CA SER A 378 11.47 1.70 -3.85
C SER A 378 11.61 3.08 -3.20
N VAL A 379 12.31 4.02 -3.84
CA VAL A 379 12.43 5.41 -3.39
C VAL A 379 11.07 6.13 -3.50
N VAL A 380 10.37 5.94 -4.61
CA VAL A 380 9.03 6.51 -4.82
C VAL A 380 8.04 5.94 -3.81
N LEU A 381 8.10 4.63 -3.54
CA LEU A 381 7.26 3.97 -2.53
C LEU A 381 7.56 4.49 -1.13
N ALA A 382 8.83 4.66 -0.76
CA ALA A 382 9.22 5.23 0.54
C ALA A 382 8.65 6.64 0.77
N LEU A 383 8.78 7.51 -0.23
CA LEU A 383 8.21 8.87 -0.18
C LEU A 383 6.68 8.86 -0.14
N GLY A 384 6.04 7.98 -0.93
CA GLY A 384 4.60 7.78 -0.93
C GLY A 384 4.07 7.33 0.44
N MET A 385 4.75 6.36 1.08
CA MET A 385 4.43 5.92 2.43
C MET A 385 4.62 7.04 3.46
N GLY A 386 5.66 7.86 3.30
CA GLY A 386 5.86 9.05 4.12
C GLY A 386 4.70 10.06 4.05
N TRP A 387 4.24 10.34 2.85
CA TRP A 387 3.06 11.17 2.63
C TRP A 387 1.78 10.53 3.20
N LEU A 388 1.59 9.21 3.04
CA LEU A 388 0.44 8.48 3.61
C LEU A 388 0.42 8.52 5.15
N VAL A 389 1.58 8.45 5.81
CA VAL A 389 1.69 8.68 7.26
C VAL A 389 1.21 10.09 7.60
N SER A 390 1.70 11.12 6.89
CA SER A 390 1.24 12.50 7.12
C SER A 390 -0.25 12.71 6.88
N ALA A 391 -0.85 11.97 5.94
CA ALA A 391 -2.24 12.15 5.53
C ALA A 391 -3.22 11.36 6.40
N LEU A 392 -2.80 10.21 6.93
CA LEU A 392 -3.69 9.22 7.57
C LEU A 392 -3.38 8.96 9.03
N ALA A 393 -2.14 9.16 9.49
CA ALA A 393 -1.81 8.97 10.89
C ALA A 393 -2.40 10.14 11.70
N GLN A 394 -3.26 9.82 12.66
CA GLN A 394 -3.73 10.84 13.59
C GLN A 394 -2.55 11.22 14.48
N ALA A 395 -2.15 12.48 14.48
CA ALA A 395 -1.18 12.98 15.45
C ALA A 395 -1.78 12.75 16.84
N ALA A 396 -1.20 11.83 17.61
CA ALA A 396 -1.52 11.72 19.02
C ALA A 396 -1.35 13.12 19.62
N PRO A 397 -2.35 13.68 20.33
CA PRO A 397 -2.22 15.01 20.89
C PRO A 397 -0.96 15.05 21.75
N PRO A 398 -0.15 16.12 21.67
CA PRO A 398 1.01 16.26 22.53
C PRO A 398 0.54 16.09 23.97
N ARG A 399 1.16 15.14 24.66
CA ARG A 399 0.92 14.91 26.08
C ARG A 399 1.26 16.24 26.75
N LYS A 400 0.25 17.05 27.10
CA LYS A 400 0.47 18.18 28.01
C LYS A 400 1.15 17.55 29.21
N ALA A 401 2.42 17.91 29.44
CA ALA A 401 3.08 17.64 30.69
C ALA A 401 2.10 18.14 31.74
N ALA A 402 1.56 17.22 32.54
CA ALA A 402 0.88 17.61 33.76
C ALA A 402 1.96 18.30 34.57
N GLY A 403 1.98 19.63 34.48
CA GLY A 403 2.81 20.47 35.31
C GLY A 403 2.43 20.16 36.75
N GLU A 404 3.40 19.61 37.46
CA GLU A 404 3.91 20.22 38.68
C GLU A 404 3.19 21.53 39.03
N GLY A 405 2.12 21.42 39.81
CA GLY A 405 1.74 22.39 40.83
C GLY A 405 1.86 21.64 42.15
N SER A 406 3.07 21.58 42.70
CA SER A 406 3.50 22.39 43.85
C SER A 406 2.49 22.33 44.99
N ALA A 407 2.91 21.60 46.03
CA ALA A 407 2.52 21.87 47.38
C ALA A 407 2.74 23.37 47.69
N ALA A 408 1.71 23.99 48.25
CA ALA A 408 1.76 25.00 49.31
C ALA A 408 0.33 25.12 49.87
#